data_AF-A0A1C6BTB2-F1
#
_entry.id   AF-A0A1C6BTB2-F1
#
_cell.length_a   1.000
_cell.length_b   1.000
_cell.length_c   1.000
_cell.angle_alpha   90.00
_cell.angle_beta   90.00
_cell.angle_gamma   90.00
#
_symmetry.space_group_name_H-M   'P 1'
#
loop_
_entity.id
_entity.type
_entity.pdbx_description
1 polymer ?
#
loop_
_entity_poly.entity_id
_entity_poly.type
_entity_poly.pdbx_seq_one_letter_code
_entity_poly.pdbx_strand_id
1 'polypeptide(L)'
;MREEKYQPKMPDIMEAIFDAGYLIFDLVAAILFFTYAKGNTLFILYGILTLTLCGGDAFHLVPRIIRAARGTNDRIKKQLGIGLQISSITMTVFYIILMYVWKYTFPDFNIPAAVKAMVWISAIIRIAVCILPQNNWCTEDGNLKLSIIRNAVFAVTGIGVIILYAISGNANGYHMTRMVAAIIISFGCYLPVTLFSKTKPKVGLLMIPKTCAYMWIIAMGLQLLF
;
A
#
# COMPACT_ATOMS: atom_id res chain seq x y z
N MET A 1 -15.16 -36.83 15.05
CA MET A 1 -15.55 -35.46 15.45
C MET A 1 -16.23 -34.84 14.23
N ARG A 2 -17.47 -34.33 14.35
CA ARG A 2 -18.06 -33.54 13.25
C ARG A 2 -17.21 -32.28 13.12
N GLU A 3 -16.62 -32.04 11.94
CA GLU A 3 -16.09 -30.72 11.61
C GLU A 3 -17.28 -29.75 11.69
N GLU A 4 -17.36 -28.95 12.76
CA GLU A 4 -18.29 -27.84 12.80
C GLU A 4 -17.97 -26.94 11.61
N LYS A 5 -18.89 -26.89 10.65
CA LYS A 5 -18.73 -26.09 9.45
C LYS A 5 -18.70 -24.62 9.89
N TYR A 6 -17.52 -24.00 9.80
CA TYR A 6 -17.32 -22.60 10.16
C TYR A 6 -18.39 -21.72 9.48
N GLN A 7 -19.12 -20.95 10.30
CA GLN A 7 -20.10 -20.00 9.82
C GLN A 7 -19.43 -18.62 9.69
N PRO A 8 -19.34 -18.06 8.48
CA PRO A 8 -18.70 -16.78 8.26
C PRO A 8 -19.50 -15.66 8.91
N LYS A 9 -18.82 -14.72 9.58
CA LYS A 9 -19.47 -13.55 10.20
C LYS A 9 -19.69 -12.46 9.15
N MET A 10 -20.80 -11.73 9.23
CA MET A 10 -21.11 -10.64 8.28
C MET A 10 -19.97 -9.62 8.09
N PRO A 11 -19.27 -9.15 9.14
CA PRO A 11 -18.13 -8.25 8.96
C PRO A 11 -16.97 -8.87 8.17
N ASP A 12 -16.65 -10.15 8.41
CA ASP A 12 -15.58 -10.86 7.71
C ASP A 12 -15.91 -11.03 6.22
N ILE A 13 -17.19 -11.25 5.90
CA ILE A 13 -17.68 -11.33 4.51
C ILE A 13 -17.56 -9.97 3.82
N MET A 14 -17.96 -8.89 4.49
CA MET A 14 -17.86 -7.53 3.92
C MET A 14 -16.41 -7.13 3.66
N GLU A 15 -15.49 -7.42 4.58
CA GLU A 15 -14.05 -7.21 4.38
C GLU A 15 -13.53 -8.03 3.19
N ALA A 16 -13.93 -9.30 3.06
CA ALA A 16 -13.51 -10.15 1.95
C ALA A 16 -14.04 -9.66 0.59
N ILE A 17 -15.28 -9.17 0.53
CA ILE A 17 -15.85 -8.57 -0.69
C ILE A 17 -15.07 -7.31 -1.07
N PHE A 18 -14.79 -6.44 -0.09
CA PHE A 18 -14.00 -5.23 -0.32
C PHE A 18 -12.59 -5.56 -0.82
N ASP A 19 -11.90 -6.50 -0.16
CA ASP A 19 -10.55 -6.93 -0.53
C ASP A 19 -10.52 -7.53 -1.95
N ALA A 20 -11.53 -8.34 -2.31
CA ALA A 20 -11.65 -8.90 -3.65
C ALA A 20 -11.91 -7.80 -4.71
N GLY A 21 -12.83 -6.88 -4.42
CA GLY A 21 -13.14 -5.76 -5.32
C GLY A 21 -11.93 -4.85 -5.55
N TYR A 22 -11.17 -4.56 -4.49
CA TYR A 22 -9.92 -3.81 -4.57
C TYR A 22 -8.88 -4.50 -5.46
N LEU A 23 -8.61 -5.78 -5.24
CA LEU A 23 -7.64 -6.52 -6.06
C LEU A 23 -8.05 -6.60 -7.54
N ILE A 24 -9.35 -6.76 -7.82
CA ILE A 24 -9.88 -6.75 -9.18
C ILE A 24 -9.70 -5.36 -9.80
N PHE A 25 -10.03 -4.29 -9.07
CA PHE A 25 -9.84 -2.92 -9.54
C PHE A 25 -8.38 -2.65 -9.91
N ASP A 26 -7.44 -2.98 -9.03
CA ASP A 26 -6.02 -2.74 -9.30
C ASP A 26 -5.53 -3.55 -10.51
N LEU A 27 -5.94 -4.82 -10.64
CA LEU A 27 -5.54 -5.65 -11.77
C LEU A 27 -6.07 -5.09 -13.10
N VAL A 28 -7.34 -4.66 -13.13
CA VAL A 28 -7.95 -4.02 -14.30
C VAL A 28 -7.24 -2.71 -14.63
N ALA A 29 -6.99 -1.87 -13.62
CA ALA A 29 -6.30 -0.59 -13.79
C ALA A 29 -4.88 -0.77 -14.34
N ALA A 30 -4.12 -1.75 -13.82
CA ALA A 30 -2.79 -2.09 -14.33
C ALA A 30 -2.84 -2.51 -15.81
N ILE A 31 -3.79 -3.37 -16.20
CA ILE A 31 -3.97 -3.79 -17.60
C ILE A 31 -4.28 -2.57 -18.48
N LEU A 32 -5.16 -1.67 -18.04
CA LEU A 32 -5.48 -0.45 -18.76
C LEU A 32 -4.25 0.43 -18.94
N PHE A 33 -3.46 0.67 -17.88
CA PHE A 33 -2.23 1.45 -17.98
C PHE A 33 -1.26 0.87 -19.02
N PHE A 34 -1.02 -0.44 -19.02
CA PHE A 34 -0.11 -1.05 -19.99
C PHE A 34 -0.66 -1.04 -21.41
N THR A 35 -1.96 -1.28 -21.57
CA THR A 35 -2.63 -1.30 -22.88
C THR A 35 -2.62 0.07 -23.54
N TYR A 36 -2.91 1.12 -22.77
CA TYR A 36 -3.00 2.49 -23.26
C TYR A 36 -1.70 3.28 -23.13
N ALA A 37 -0.64 2.70 -22.56
CA ALA A 37 0.64 3.39 -22.38
C ALA A 37 1.22 3.91 -23.70
N LYS A 38 1.12 3.12 -24.79
CA LYS A 38 1.66 3.48 -26.13
C LYS A 38 3.10 4.03 -26.08
N GLY A 39 3.95 3.46 -25.22
CA GLY A 39 5.35 3.90 -25.03
C GLY A 39 5.55 5.07 -24.07
N ASN A 40 4.50 5.66 -23.51
CA ASN A 40 4.60 6.71 -22.50
C ASN A 40 5.05 6.12 -21.15
N THR A 41 6.27 6.50 -20.73
CA THR A 41 6.89 6.06 -19.48
C THR A 41 6.04 6.35 -18.24
N LEU A 42 5.28 7.46 -18.22
CA LEU A 42 4.40 7.79 -17.10
C LEU A 42 3.35 6.69 -16.86
N PHE A 43 2.69 6.25 -17.93
CA PHE A 43 1.65 5.22 -17.85
C PHE A 43 2.24 3.83 -17.59
N ILE A 44 3.42 3.53 -18.13
CA ILE A 44 4.16 2.31 -17.78
C ILE A 44 4.46 2.28 -16.26
N LEU A 45 4.94 3.40 -15.70
CA LEU A 45 5.20 3.51 -14.26
C LEU A 45 3.92 3.38 -13.43
N TYR A 46 2.80 3.96 -13.85
CA TYR A 46 1.51 3.75 -13.19
C TYR A 46 1.05 2.28 -13.23
N GLY A 47 1.27 1.58 -14.35
CA GLY A 47 1.01 0.15 -14.44
C GLY A 47 1.88 -0.67 -13.48
N ILE A 48 3.19 -0.39 -13.42
CA ILE A 48 4.13 -1.06 -12.49
C ILE A 48 3.77 -0.74 -11.03
N LEU A 49 3.45 0.53 -10.74
CA LEU A 49 3.00 0.99 -9.42
C LEU A 49 1.77 0.22 -8.96
N THR A 50 0.77 0.08 -9.83
CA THR A 50 -0.48 -0.61 -9.56
C THR A 50 -0.25 -2.12 -9.37
N LEU A 51 0.56 -2.77 -10.20
CA LEU A 51 0.92 -4.18 -10.01
C LEU A 51 1.74 -4.42 -8.75
N THR A 52 2.62 -3.49 -8.37
CA THR A 52 3.42 -3.59 -7.15
C THR A 52 2.51 -3.56 -5.92
N LEU A 53 1.50 -2.69 -5.93
CA LEU A 53 0.49 -2.59 -4.88
C LEU A 53 -0.38 -3.87 -4.83
N CYS A 54 -1.04 -4.20 -5.94
CA CYS A 54 -1.92 -5.37 -6.04
C CYS A 54 -1.19 -6.67 -5.72
N GLY A 55 -0.02 -6.88 -6.33
CA GLY A 55 0.76 -8.09 -6.19
C GLY A 55 1.26 -8.27 -4.75
N GLY A 56 1.73 -7.21 -4.12
CA GLY A 56 2.16 -7.27 -2.72
C GLY A 56 1.01 -7.52 -1.74
N ASP A 57 -0.11 -6.83 -1.95
CA ASP A 57 -1.27 -6.96 -1.07
C ASP A 57 -1.98 -8.32 -1.22
N ALA A 58 -1.99 -8.90 -2.43
CA ALA A 58 -2.56 -10.22 -2.68
C ALA A 58 -1.99 -11.30 -1.74
N PHE A 59 -0.72 -11.22 -1.34
CA PHE A 59 -0.10 -12.19 -0.43
C PHE A 59 -0.71 -12.23 0.97
N HIS A 60 -1.41 -11.18 1.41
CA HIS A 60 -2.13 -11.19 2.70
C HIS A 60 -3.65 -11.05 2.55
N LEU A 61 -4.14 -10.39 1.50
CA LEU A 61 -5.58 -10.26 1.24
C LEU A 61 -6.20 -11.56 0.74
N VAL A 62 -5.54 -12.32 -0.14
CA VAL A 62 -6.07 -13.63 -0.59
C VAL A 62 -6.22 -14.62 0.59
N PRO A 63 -5.21 -14.80 1.47
CA PRO A 63 -5.39 -15.56 2.69
C PRO A 63 -6.50 -15.03 3.60
N ARG A 64 -6.71 -13.70 3.66
CA ARG A 64 -7.80 -13.09 4.44
C ARG A 64 -9.18 -13.44 3.88
N ILE A 65 -9.36 -13.37 2.56
CA ILE A 65 -10.58 -13.78 1.86
C ILE A 65 -10.86 -15.26 2.12
N ILE A 66 -9.84 -16.12 2.00
CA ILE A 66 -9.98 -17.56 2.29
C ILE A 66 -10.37 -17.78 3.76
N ARG A 67 -9.76 -17.04 4.70
CA ARG A 67 -10.08 -17.10 6.13
C ARG A 67 -11.54 -16.74 6.40
N ALA A 68 -12.05 -15.70 5.74
CA ALA A 68 -13.44 -15.28 5.88
C ALA A 68 -14.42 -16.36 5.39
N ALA A 69 -14.05 -17.17 4.39
CA ALA A 69 -14.91 -18.23 3.86
C ALA A 69 -14.76 -19.59 4.56
N ARG A 70 -13.55 -19.94 5.01
CA ARG A 70 -13.20 -21.31 5.48
C ARG A 70 -12.72 -21.37 6.93
N GLY A 71 -12.69 -20.25 7.64
CA GLY A 71 -12.12 -20.16 8.97
C GLY A 71 -10.59 -20.09 8.96
N THR A 72 -10.00 -20.03 10.16
CA THR A 72 -8.55 -19.87 10.33
C THR A 72 -7.85 -21.20 10.59
N ASN A 73 -6.62 -21.34 10.09
CA ASN A 73 -5.71 -22.46 10.41
C ASN A 73 -4.26 -21.95 10.42
N ASP A 74 -3.32 -22.79 10.87
CA ASP A 74 -1.91 -22.39 11.00
C ASP A 74 -1.27 -21.98 9.67
N ARG A 75 -1.68 -22.60 8.56
CA ARG A 75 -1.23 -22.23 7.22
C ARG A 75 -1.67 -20.81 6.86
N ILE A 76 -2.94 -20.47 7.10
CA ILE A 76 -3.50 -19.14 6.86
C ILE A 76 -2.80 -18.10 7.75
N LYS A 77 -2.58 -18.40 9.04
CA LYS A 77 -1.83 -17.51 9.95
C LYS A 77 -0.42 -17.22 9.42
N LYS A 78 0.30 -18.26 8.99
CA LYS A 78 1.64 -18.12 8.40
C LYS A 78 1.63 -17.31 7.10
N GLN A 79 0.66 -17.56 6.22
CA GLN A 79 0.49 -16.81 4.97
C GLN A 79 0.20 -15.33 5.22
N LEU A 80 -0.65 -15.00 6.20
CA LEU A 80 -0.93 -13.62 6.60
C LEU A 80 0.35 -12.93 7.10
N GLY A 81 1.15 -13.60 7.93
CA GLY A 81 2.42 -13.07 8.42
C GLY A 81 3.43 -12.77 7.30
N ILE A 82 3.67 -13.74 6.42
CA ILE A 82 4.55 -13.58 5.25
C ILE A 82 4.01 -12.49 4.32
N GLY A 83 2.69 -12.47 4.09
CA GLY A 83 2.07 -11.47 3.23
C GLY A 83 2.20 -10.05 3.77
N LEU A 84 2.17 -9.85 5.10
CA LEU A 84 2.43 -8.54 5.70
C LEU A 84 3.88 -8.08 5.51
N GLN A 85 4.85 -9.00 5.52
CA GLN A 85 6.24 -8.69 5.19
C GLN A 85 6.38 -8.25 3.73
N ILE A 86 5.81 -9.04 2.80
CA ILE A 86 5.84 -8.75 1.36
C ILE A 86 5.16 -7.40 1.08
N SER A 87 3.93 -7.21 1.58
CA SER A 87 3.20 -5.94 1.43
C SER A 87 3.98 -4.76 2.03
N SER A 88 4.67 -4.92 3.16
CA SER A 88 5.51 -3.84 3.72
C SER A 88 6.67 -3.45 2.79
N ILE A 89 7.29 -4.42 2.13
CA ILE A 89 8.38 -4.18 1.15
C ILE A 89 7.80 -3.55 -0.12
N THR A 90 6.75 -4.13 -0.70
CA THR A 90 6.14 -3.62 -1.94
C THR A 90 5.54 -2.23 -1.73
N MET A 91 4.95 -1.93 -0.57
CA MET A 91 4.52 -0.57 -0.23
C MET A 91 5.69 0.41 -0.17
N THR A 92 6.88 -0.04 0.21
CA THR A 92 8.07 0.83 0.15
C THR A 92 8.44 1.13 -1.30
N VAL A 93 8.45 0.09 -2.14
CA VAL A 93 8.71 0.22 -3.59
C VAL A 93 7.64 1.09 -4.27
N PHE A 94 6.37 0.97 -3.88
CA PHE A 94 5.27 1.82 -4.35
C PHE A 94 5.60 3.31 -4.21
N TYR A 95 6.09 3.76 -3.05
CA TYR A 95 6.42 5.17 -2.84
C TYR A 95 7.67 5.62 -3.60
N ILE A 96 8.62 4.71 -3.86
CA ILE A 96 9.74 4.99 -4.78
C ILE A 96 9.19 5.21 -6.19
N ILE A 97 8.34 4.31 -6.69
CA ILE A 97 7.73 4.44 -8.01
C ILE A 97 6.90 5.72 -8.09
N LEU A 98 6.14 6.05 -7.04
CA LEU A 98 5.32 7.26 -6.98
C LEU A 98 6.17 8.55 -7.08
N MET A 99 7.38 8.58 -6.48
CA MET A 99 8.34 9.67 -6.69
C MET A 99 8.78 9.78 -8.17
N TYR A 100 8.96 8.66 -8.86
CA TYR A 100 9.29 8.68 -10.30
C TYR A 100 8.09 9.06 -11.17
N VAL A 101 6.89 8.60 -10.83
CA VAL A 101 5.63 9.07 -11.46
C VAL A 101 5.59 10.59 -11.42
N TRP A 102 5.83 11.20 -10.25
CA TRP A 102 5.93 12.66 -10.14
C TRP A 102 6.95 13.28 -11.11
N LYS A 103 8.16 12.71 -11.21
CA LYS A 103 9.21 13.23 -12.11
C LYS A 103 8.79 13.17 -13.59
N TYR A 104 8.07 12.14 -14.00
CA TYR A 104 7.58 12.02 -15.38
C TYR A 104 6.31 12.82 -15.63
N THR A 105 5.52 13.15 -14.59
CA THR A 105 4.42 14.12 -14.69
C THR A 105 4.94 15.55 -14.84
N PHE A 106 6.07 15.88 -14.21
CA PHE A 106 6.65 17.23 -14.17
C PHE A 106 8.08 17.24 -14.72
N PRO A 107 8.27 17.07 -16.05
CA PRO A 107 9.61 16.97 -16.63
C PRO A 107 10.47 18.21 -16.40
N ASP A 108 9.86 19.40 -16.37
CA ASP A 108 10.50 20.70 -16.12
C ASP A 108 10.99 20.87 -14.68
N PHE A 109 10.46 20.06 -13.75
CA PHE A 109 10.85 20.07 -12.36
C PHE A 109 11.89 18.98 -12.09
N ASN A 110 12.86 19.29 -11.25
CA ASN A 110 13.79 18.29 -10.74
C ASN A 110 13.40 17.91 -9.32
N ILE A 111 13.50 16.61 -9.01
CA ILE A 111 13.31 16.13 -7.64
C ILE A 111 14.41 16.79 -6.79
N PRO A 112 14.08 17.56 -5.75
CA PRO A 112 15.09 18.14 -4.87
C PRO A 112 16.00 17.05 -4.30
N ALA A 113 17.32 17.26 -4.34
CA ALA A 113 18.29 16.24 -3.94
C ALA A 113 18.03 15.73 -2.50
N ALA A 114 17.67 16.64 -1.59
CA ALA A 114 17.32 16.31 -0.21
C ALA A 114 16.11 15.37 -0.11
N VAL A 115 15.05 15.61 -0.91
CA VAL A 115 13.84 14.77 -0.93
C VAL A 115 14.15 13.41 -1.54
N LYS A 116 14.90 13.38 -2.66
CA LYS A 116 15.34 12.13 -3.30
C LYS A 116 16.15 11.26 -2.33
N ALA A 117 17.13 11.87 -1.64
CA ALA A 117 17.95 11.19 -0.64
C ALA A 117 17.10 10.67 0.53
N MET A 118 16.19 11.50 1.05
CA MET A 118 15.28 11.12 2.14
C MET A 118 14.44 9.89 1.76
N VAL A 119 13.83 9.86 0.58
CA VAL A 119 13.01 8.74 0.10
C VAL A 119 13.86 7.47 -0.08
N TRP A 120 15.00 7.56 -0.77
CA TRP A 120 15.83 6.38 -1.05
C TRP A 120 16.50 5.81 0.21
N ILE A 121 17.08 6.65 1.07
CA ILE A 121 17.73 6.21 2.31
C ILE A 121 16.69 5.56 3.24
N SER A 122 15.54 6.22 3.45
CA SER A 122 14.48 5.65 4.28
C SER A 122 13.95 4.33 3.70
N ALA A 123 13.78 4.22 2.38
CA ALA A 123 13.35 2.99 1.75
C ALA A 123 14.34 1.83 1.97
N ILE A 124 15.64 2.07 1.78
CA ILE A 124 16.69 1.05 2.01
C ILE A 124 16.68 0.59 3.47
N ILE A 125 16.64 1.54 4.41
CA ILE A 125 16.58 1.23 5.84
C ILE A 125 15.33 0.40 6.16
N ARG A 126 14.16 0.80 5.62
CA ARG A 126 12.91 0.08 5.87
C ARG A 126 12.94 -1.34 5.34
N ILE A 127 13.41 -1.54 4.10
CA ILE A 127 13.52 -2.87 3.50
C ILE A 127 14.49 -3.74 4.30
N ALA A 128 15.65 -3.21 4.69
CA ALA A 128 16.60 -3.92 5.55
C ALA A 128 15.95 -4.34 6.87
N VAL A 129 15.27 -3.41 7.55
CA VAL A 129 14.55 -3.71 8.80
C VAL A 129 13.46 -4.75 8.57
N CYS A 130 12.71 -4.73 7.46
CA CYS A 130 11.66 -5.71 7.17
C CYS A 130 12.18 -7.14 6.94
N ILE A 131 13.40 -7.30 6.44
CA ILE A 131 14.01 -8.61 6.14
C ILE A 131 14.57 -9.27 7.40
N LEU A 132 14.90 -8.49 8.44
CA LEU A 132 15.43 -9.03 9.69
C LEU A 132 14.53 -10.14 10.26
N PRO A 133 15.05 -11.36 10.51
CA PRO A 133 14.24 -12.48 11.01
C PRO A 133 13.62 -12.17 12.38
N GLN A 134 14.22 -11.28 13.16
CA GLN A 134 13.75 -10.82 14.47
C GLN A 134 12.38 -10.13 14.42
N ASN A 135 11.86 -9.78 13.24
CA ASN A 135 10.49 -9.27 13.11
C ASN A 135 9.42 -10.27 13.54
N ASN A 136 9.73 -11.58 13.47
CA ASN A 136 8.83 -12.67 13.84
C ASN A 136 7.45 -12.52 13.18
N TRP A 137 7.41 -12.25 11.87
CA TRP A 137 6.18 -11.94 11.13
C TRP A 137 5.07 -12.98 11.25
N CYS A 138 5.42 -14.25 11.51
CA CYS A 138 4.49 -15.37 11.62
C CYS A 138 4.00 -15.66 13.04
N THR A 139 4.38 -14.86 14.05
CA THR A 139 3.89 -15.01 15.43
C THR A 139 2.80 -13.99 15.74
N GLU A 140 1.92 -14.30 16.70
CA GLU A 140 0.80 -13.41 17.07
C GLU A 140 1.30 -12.08 17.64
N ASP A 141 2.38 -12.11 18.44
CA ASP A 141 2.95 -10.91 19.06
C ASP A 141 3.89 -10.13 18.12
N GLY A 142 4.58 -10.82 17.22
CA GLY A 142 5.64 -10.24 16.38
C GLY A 142 6.70 -9.50 17.22
N ASN A 143 7.44 -8.59 16.60
CA ASN A 143 8.36 -7.70 17.30
C ASN A 143 7.88 -6.24 17.24
N LEU A 144 7.33 -5.75 18.36
CA LEU A 144 6.77 -4.40 18.44
C LEU A 144 7.83 -3.32 18.19
N LYS A 145 9.07 -3.49 18.70
CA LYS A 145 10.15 -2.50 18.50
C LYS A 145 10.50 -2.36 17.03
N LEU A 146 10.72 -3.48 16.33
CA LEU A 146 10.99 -3.45 14.88
C LEU A 146 9.78 -2.97 14.07
N SER A 147 8.56 -3.25 14.54
CA SER A 147 7.33 -2.71 13.94
C SER A 147 7.29 -1.18 14.02
N ILE A 148 7.60 -0.60 15.18
CA ILE A 148 7.67 0.84 15.34
C ILE A 148 8.77 1.42 14.44
N ILE A 149 9.96 0.83 14.42
CA ILE A 149 11.08 1.30 13.58
C ILE A 149 10.72 1.29 12.10
N ARG A 150 10.29 0.15 11.55
CA ARG A 150 9.98 0.05 10.10
C ARG A 150 8.83 0.97 9.67
N ASN A 151 7.88 1.26 10.57
CA ASN A 151 6.76 2.16 10.31
C ASN A 151 7.13 3.65 10.48
N ALA A 152 7.98 3.98 11.45
CA ALA A 152 8.53 5.33 11.59
C ALA A 152 9.38 5.70 10.38
N VAL A 153 10.26 4.78 9.94
CA VAL A 153 11.06 4.97 8.71
C VAL A 153 10.14 5.13 7.49
N PHE A 154 9.03 4.38 7.41
CA PHE A 154 8.07 4.57 6.33
C PHE A 154 7.38 5.93 6.34
N ALA A 155 7.03 6.44 7.53
CA ALA A 155 6.43 7.75 7.66
C ALA A 155 7.36 8.84 7.12
N VAL A 156 8.68 8.70 7.32
CA VAL A 156 9.69 9.60 6.71
C VAL A 156 9.63 9.53 5.18
N THR A 157 9.56 8.33 4.60
CA THR A 157 9.37 8.17 3.14
C THR A 157 8.10 8.89 2.67
N GLY A 158 6.99 8.70 3.39
CA GLY A 158 5.71 9.33 3.12
C GLY A 158 5.77 10.86 3.13
N ILE A 159 6.40 11.43 4.17
CA ILE A 159 6.61 12.88 4.30
C ILE A 159 7.42 13.40 3.11
N GLY A 160 8.49 12.70 2.72
CA GLY A 160 9.29 13.08 1.55
C GLY A 160 8.45 13.15 0.27
N VAL A 161 7.59 12.17 0.03
CA VAL A 161 6.70 12.16 -1.15
C VAL A 161 5.60 13.21 -1.04
N ILE A 162 5.05 13.47 0.16
CA ILE A 162 4.10 14.58 0.39
C ILE A 162 4.74 15.92 0.03
N ILE A 163 5.94 16.19 0.53
CA ILE A 163 6.69 17.42 0.22
C ILE A 163 6.90 17.53 -1.30
N LEU A 164 7.27 16.43 -1.95
CA LEU A 164 7.49 16.40 -3.40
C LEU A 164 6.24 16.83 -4.19
N TYR A 165 5.10 16.21 -3.91
CA TYR A 165 3.84 16.54 -4.58
C TYR A 165 3.30 17.92 -4.18
N ALA A 166 3.61 18.40 -2.98
CA ALA A 166 3.26 19.76 -2.56
C ALA A 166 4.05 20.83 -3.32
N ILE A 167 5.33 20.58 -3.65
CA ILE A 167 6.16 21.51 -4.45
C ILE A 167 5.54 21.77 -5.82
N SER A 168 5.00 20.74 -6.48
CA SER A 168 4.32 20.91 -7.77
C SER A 168 2.98 21.64 -7.66
N GLY A 169 2.36 21.72 -6.49
CA GLY A 169 1.10 22.45 -6.27
C GLY A 169 0.00 22.09 -7.27
N ASN A 170 -0.49 23.07 -8.02
CA ASN A 170 -1.41 22.87 -9.16
C ASN A 170 -0.73 23.15 -10.51
N ALA A 171 0.59 22.96 -10.60
CA ALA A 171 1.31 23.13 -11.84
C ALA A 171 0.65 22.32 -12.96
N ASN A 172 0.52 22.94 -14.13
CA ASN A 172 -0.06 22.35 -15.34
C ASN A 172 -1.52 21.86 -15.21
N GLY A 173 -2.26 22.31 -14.19
CA GLY A 173 -3.70 22.00 -14.04
C GLY A 173 -4.01 20.56 -13.58
N TYR A 174 -3.00 19.77 -13.21
CA TYR A 174 -3.20 18.36 -12.86
C TYR A 174 -3.81 18.12 -11.46
N HIS A 175 -4.17 19.17 -10.71
CA HIS A 175 -4.79 19.05 -9.39
C HIS A 175 -4.03 18.16 -8.40
N MET A 176 -2.69 18.24 -8.36
CA MET A 176 -1.86 17.40 -7.50
C MET A 176 -2.07 17.59 -6.00
N THR A 177 -2.80 18.63 -5.59
CA THR A 177 -3.35 18.76 -4.23
C THR A 177 -4.19 17.54 -3.82
N ARG A 178 -4.86 16.89 -4.78
CA ARG A 178 -5.58 15.62 -4.58
C ARG A 178 -4.62 14.47 -4.27
N MET A 179 -3.46 14.41 -4.93
CA MET A 179 -2.44 13.40 -4.63
C MET A 179 -1.89 13.57 -3.21
N VAL A 180 -1.58 14.80 -2.82
CA VAL A 180 -1.15 15.13 -1.45
C VAL A 180 -2.22 14.70 -0.44
N ALA A 181 -3.49 15.03 -0.69
CA ALA A 181 -4.60 14.62 0.17
C ALA A 181 -4.72 13.08 0.28
N ALA A 182 -4.61 12.36 -0.84
CA ALA A 182 -4.68 10.90 -0.84
C ALA A 182 -3.53 10.28 -0.02
N ILE A 183 -2.30 10.79 -0.15
CA ILE A 183 -1.16 10.29 0.63
C ILE A 183 -1.35 10.59 2.13
N ILE A 184 -1.82 11.78 2.49
CA ILE A 184 -2.12 12.16 3.88
C ILE A 184 -3.20 11.27 4.47
N ILE A 185 -4.30 11.01 3.76
CA ILE A 185 -5.37 10.11 4.21
C ILE A 185 -4.82 8.69 4.41
N SER A 186 -4.02 8.20 3.46
CA SER A 186 -3.37 6.89 3.56
C SER A 186 -2.52 6.78 4.83
N PHE A 187 -1.60 7.72 5.09
CA PHE A 187 -0.74 7.67 6.27
C PHE A 187 -1.50 7.94 7.58
N GLY A 188 -2.44 8.89 7.57
CA GLY A 188 -3.28 9.22 8.72
C GLY A 188 -4.14 8.04 9.17
N CYS A 189 -4.59 7.20 8.24
CA CYS A 189 -5.28 5.95 8.56
C CYS A 189 -4.32 4.80 8.90
N TYR A 190 -3.15 4.74 8.27
CA TYR A 190 -2.16 3.68 8.47
C TYR A 190 -1.51 3.70 9.86
N LEU A 191 -1.06 4.86 10.33
CA LEU A 191 -0.30 4.95 11.58
C LEU A 191 -1.11 4.46 12.80
N PRO A 192 -2.38 4.86 13.01
CA PRO A 192 -3.19 4.32 14.09
C PRO A 192 -3.39 2.80 13.98
N VAL A 193 -3.62 2.28 12.77
CA VAL A 193 -3.81 0.83 12.54
C VAL A 193 -2.57 0.05 12.95
N THR A 194 -1.38 0.49 12.55
CA THR A 194 -0.15 -0.25 12.86
C THR A 194 0.22 -0.22 14.34
N LEU A 195 -0.18 0.81 15.07
CA LEU A 195 0.15 0.97 16.49
C LEU A 195 -0.91 0.36 17.42
N PHE A 196 -2.19 0.43 17.06
CA PHE A 196 -3.30 0.14 17.98
C PHE A 196 -4.22 -1.00 17.55
N SER A 197 -4.08 -1.58 16.35
CA SER A 197 -5.01 -2.65 15.91
C SER A 197 -5.03 -3.87 16.83
N LYS A 198 -3.91 -4.20 17.48
CA LYS A 198 -3.83 -5.32 18.45
C LYS A 198 -4.58 -5.05 19.76
N THR A 199 -4.62 -3.79 20.22
CA THR A 199 -5.26 -3.41 21.49
C THR A 199 -6.69 -2.91 21.28
N LYS A 200 -7.00 -2.35 20.11
CA LYS A 200 -8.30 -1.80 19.72
C LYS A 200 -8.67 -2.31 18.32
N PRO A 201 -9.31 -3.49 18.22
CA PRO A 201 -9.63 -4.12 16.93
C PRO A 201 -10.43 -3.22 15.98
N LYS A 202 -11.31 -2.35 16.51
CA LYS A 202 -12.10 -1.38 15.73
C LYS A 202 -11.24 -0.40 14.92
N VAL A 203 -10.01 -0.11 15.36
CA VAL A 203 -9.07 0.76 14.61
C VAL A 203 -8.69 0.11 13.28
N GLY A 204 -8.77 -1.22 13.16
CA GLY A 204 -8.57 -1.95 11.91
C GLY A 204 -9.48 -1.50 10.77
N LEU A 205 -10.68 -0.94 11.06
CA LEU A 205 -11.60 -0.42 10.05
C LEU A 205 -11.00 0.73 9.23
N LEU A 206 -9.99 1.44 9.75
CA LEU A 206 -9.25 2.47 9.01
C LEU A 206 -8.45 1.90 7.82
N MET A 207 -8.32 0.57 7.69
CA MET A 207 -7.76 -0.05 6.48
C MET A 207 -8.61 0.22 5.24
N ILE A 208 -9.93 0.37 5.36
CA ILE A 208 -10.83 0.67 4.24
C ILE A 208 -10.53 2.06 3.64
N PRO A 209 -10.64 3.18 4.39
CA PRO A 209 -10.34 4.50 3.84
C PRO A 209 -8.89 4.64 3.38
N LYS A 210 -7.93 3.96 4.04
CA LYS A 210 -6.55 3.86 3.55
C LYS A 210 -6.49 3.25 2.15
N THR A 211 -7.17 2.12 1.93
CA THR A 211 -7.17 1.42 0.64
C THR A 211 -7.87 2.24 -0.43
N CYS A 212 -9.00 2.87 -0.10
CA CYS A 212 -9.66 3.83 -1.00
C CYS A 212 -8.73 4.97 -1.43
N ALA A 213 -7.83 5.44 -0.55
CA ALA A 213 -6.86 6.46 -0.92
C ALA A 213 -5.86 5.96 -1.98
N TYR A 214 -5.42 4.70 -1.91
CA TYR A 214 -4.59 4.12 -2.97
C TYR A 214 -5.35 3.93 -4.29
N MET A 215 -6.58 3.45 -4.22
CA MET A 215 -7.45 3.38 -5.39
C MET A 215 -7.65 4.77 -6.03
N TRP A 216 -7.71 5.82 -5.21
CA TRP A 216 -7.81 7.20 -5.69
C TRP A 216 -6.51 7.67 -6.37
N ILE A 217 -5.33 7.30 -5.86
CA ILE A 217 -4.03 7.54 -6.52
C ILE A 217 -4.00 6.89 -7.91
N ILE A 218 -4.48 5.65 -8.02
CA ILE A 218 -4.60 4.92 -9.28
C ILE A 218 -5.61 5.58 -10.21
N ALA A 219 -6.80 5.94 -9.69
CA ALA A 219 -7.85 6.60 -10.46
C ALA A 219 -7.39 7.96 -11.01
N MET A 220 -6.58 8.72 -10.26
CA MET A 220 -5.96 9.95 -10.76
C MET A 220 -5.04 9.66 -11.95
N GLY A 221 -4.28 8.56 -11.93
CA GLY A 221 -3.51 8.12 -13.09
C GLY A 221 -4.38 7.72 -14.28
N LEU A 222 -5.50 7.00 -14.04
CA LEU A 222 -6.44 6.61 -15.08
C LEU A 222 -7.12 7.82 -15.73
N GLN A 223 -7.39 8.88 -14.97
CA GLN A 223 -7.91 10.16 -15.49
C GLN A 223 -6.94 10.87 -16.43
N LEU A 224 -5.64 10.53 -16.41
CA LEU A 224 -4.66 11.09 -17.35
C LEU A 224 -4.62 10.32 -18.68
N LEU A 225 -5.22 9.12 -18.75
CA LEU A 225 -5.27 8.31 -19.98
C LEU A 225 -6.35 8.79 -20.97
N PHE A 226 -7.38 9.48 -20.49
CA PHE A 226 -8.58 9.88 -21.24
C PHE A 226 -8.80 11.39 -21.17
#